data_AF-A0A1X1B5T2-F1
#
_entry.id   AF-A0A1X1B5T2-F1
#
_cell.length_a   1.000
_cell.length_b   1.000
_cell.length_c   1.000
_cell.angle_alpha   90.00
_cell.angle_beta   90.00
_cell.angle_gamma   90.00
#
_symmetry.space_group_name_H-M   'P 1'
#
loop_
_entity.id
_entity.type
_entity.pdbx_description
1 polymer ?
#
loop_
_entity_poly.entity_id
_entity_poly.type
_entity_poly.pdbx_seq_one_letter_code
_entity_poly.pdbx_strand_id
1 'polypeptide(L)'
;MSFTTPEFRRPPAGGPSRTALVLVAVLAVLLALIVATIVVISQRDTNDDDGSGTSTATVTQAPSTAITWQVVGRAELPFSEAAGPRELDGVSAYGFAHTEIGAVLAAWQIALRLSVLSGTDDIYERQVVGDREAVDAFRVSVADLQASMEPDQRLPRVVAWRPARPYSDYAASTDFAVPTDSDDAVTVIRFSVVWIGGDWKLQPGLYGDAPADDVPRAEISAEGGWHLFEGALQ
;
A
#
# COMPACT_ATOMS: atom_id res chain seq x y z
N MET A 1 44.19 -17.46 -52.26
CA MET A 1 44.25 -18.10 -50.93
C MET A 1 42.89 -17.90 -50.28
N SER A 2 42.10 -18.96 -50.20
CA SER A 2 40.77 -19.00 -49.54
C SER A 2 40.93 -19.56 -48.13
N PHE A 3 40.27 -18.93 -47.15
CA PHE A 3 40.00 -19.48 -45.82
C PHE A 3 38.64 -18.93 -45.40
N THR A 4 37.53 -19.63 -45.66
CA THR A 4 36.80 -20.55 -44.76
C THR A 4 36.48 -19.98 -43.37
N THR A 5 35.21 -19.62 -43.16
CA THR A 5 34.44 -19.68 -41.89
C THR A 5 33.63 -21.00 -41.98
N PRO A 6 33.44 -21.83 -40.93
CA PRO A 6 32.69 -21.53 -39.68
C PRO A 6 33.41 -22.12 -38.43
N GLU A 7 33.08 -21.91 -37.15
CA GLU A 7 31.83 -22.15 -36.43
C GLU A 7 32.05 -21.91 -34.89
N PHE A 8 30.96 -21.57 -34.19
CA PHE A 8 30.72 -21.59 -32.73
C PHE A 8 31.67 -20.89 -31.73
N ARG A 9 31.16 -19.79 -31.15
CA ARG A 9 31.21 -19.61 -29.69
C ARG A 9 29.95 -18.85 -29.23
N ARG A 10 29.09 -19.53 -28.45
CA ARG A 10 27.97 -18.92 -27.72
C ARG A 10 28.50 -17.77 -26.83
N PRO A 11 27.81 -16.64 -26.69
CA PRO A 11 28.07 -15.72 -25.60
C PRO A 11 27.70 -16.40 -24.27
N PRO A 12 28.50 -16.20 -23.20
CA PRO A 12 28.18 -16.73 -21.88
C PRO A 12 26.91 -16.07 -21.32
N ALA A 13 26.11 -16.86 -20.59
CA ALA A 13 24.96 -16.39 -19.84
C ALA A 13 25.37 -15.22 -18.94
N GLY A 14 24.79 -14.04 -19.18
CA GLY A 14 24.94 -12.88 -18.31
C GLY A 14 24.29 -13.18 -16.98
N GLY A 15 25.10 -13.35 -15.94
CA GLY A 15 24.62 -13.35 -14.56
C GLY A 15 23.97 -12.01 -14.21
N PRO A 16 23.11 -11.99 -13.18
CA PRO A 16 22.34 -10.79 -12.83
C PRO A 16 23.27 -9.60 -12.54
N SER A 17 22.94 -8.45 -13.12
CA SER A 17 23.67 -7.21 -12.93
C SER A 17 23.64 -6.81 -11.44
N ARG A 18 24.78 -6.30 -10.96
CA ARG A 18 24.99 -5.85 -9.58
C ARG A 18 24.04 -4.74 -9.10
N THR A 19 23.17 -4.22 -9.97
CA THR A 19 22.07 -3.30 -9.66
C THR A 19 20.89 -4.00 -8.97
N ALA A 20 20.62 -5.27 -9.30
CA ALA A 20 19.54 -6.05 -8.71
C ALA A 20 19.79 -6.41 -7.23
N LEU A 21 21.02 -6.25 -6.75
CA LEU A 21 21.42 -6.61 -5.39
C LEU A 21 21.27 -5.47 -4.38
N VAL A 22 21.05 -4.23 -4.83
CA VAL A 22 20.90 -3.07 -3.92
C VAL A 22 19.44 -2.90 -3.48
N LEU A 23 18.47 -3.20 -4.34
CA LEU A 23 17.03 -3.10 -4.04
C LEU A 23 16.55 -4.14 -3.00
N VAL A 24 17.09 -5.36 -3.04
CA VAL A 24 16.75 -6.42 -2.07
C VAL A 24 17.22 -6.07 -0.66
N ALA A 25 18.28 -5.27 -0.51
CA ALA A 25 18.87 -4.99 0.80
C ALA A 25 18.15 -3.86 1.57
N VAL A 26 17.58 -2.87 0.90
CA VAL A 26 16.96 -1.72 1.60
C VAL A 26 15.59 -2.07 2.18
N LEU A 27 14.82 -2.94 1.50
CA LEU A 27 13.54 -3.42 2.05
C LEU A 27 13.72 -4.56 3.09
N ALA A 28 14.68 -5.48 2.87
CA ALA A 28 14.88 -6.62 3.77
C ALA A 28 15.59 -6.26 5.09
N VAL A 29 16.42 -5.21 5.14
CA VAL A 29 17.11 -4.81 6.38
C VAL A 29 16.16 -4.18 7.41
N LEU A 30 14.98 -3.69 7.00
CA LEU A 30 13.94 -3.21 7.94
C LEU A 30 13.22 -4.35 8.68
N LEU A 31 13.36 -5.61 8.24
CA LEU A 31 12.56 -6.75 8.69
C LEU A 31 13.18 -7.63 9.79
N ALA A 32 14.36 -7.32 10.30
CA ALA A 32 15.06 -8.19 11.25
C ALA A 32 15.01 -7.76 12.73
N LEU A 33 14.33 -6.67 13.11
CA LEU A 33 14.41 -6.14 14.48
C LEU A 33 13.19 -6.35 15.40
N ILE A 34 12.07 -6.94 14.94
CA ILE A 34 10.90 -7.20 15.80
C ILE A 34 10.44 -8.66 15.70
N VAL A 35 11.36 -9.59 15.96
CA VAL A 35 11.02 -10.99 16.27
C VAL A 35 11.10 -11.19 17.78
N ALA A 36 10.00 -10.95 18.49
CA ALA A 36 9.65 -11.63 19.74
C ALA A 36 8.25 -11.18 20.23
N THR A 37 7.52 -12.12 20.87
CA THR A 37 6.34 -11.92 21.75
C THR A 37 5.02 -11.57 21.00
N ILE A 38 3.96 -12.40 20.87
CA ILE A 38 3.19 -13.24 21.84
C ILE A 38 2.30 -14.20 21.00
N VAL A 39 2.46 -15.53 21.04
CA VAL A 39 1.73 -16.55 21.84
C VAL A 39 0.19 -16.57 21.71
N VAL A 40 -0.29 -17.52 20.88
CA VAL A 40 -1.39 -18.52 21.08
C VAL A 40 -2.40 -18.27 22.21
N ILE A 41 -3.71 -18.16 21.89
CA ILE A 41 -4.90 -18.74 22.60
C ILE A 41 -6.07 -18.87 21.60
N SER A 42 -6.37 -20.08 21.10
CA SER A 42 -7.49 -21.01 21.44
C SER A 42 -8.95 -20.60 21.13
N GLN A 43 -9.51 -21.33 20.15
CA GLN A 43 -10.84 -21.98 20.04
C GLN A 43 -12.07 -21.45 20.81
N ARG A 44 -13.22 -21.33 20.10
CA ARG A 44 -14.31 -22.34 20.15
C ARG A 44 -15.41 -22.09 19.10
N ASP A 45 -15.82 -23.18 18.46
CA ASP A 45 -17.02 -23.30 17.62
C ASP A 45 -18.32 -23.23 18.42
N THR A 46 -19.38 -22.72 17.79
CA THR A 46 -20.75 -23.23 17.92
C THR A 46 -21.50 -23.05 16.61
N ASN A 47 -21.98 -24.17 16.05
CA ASN A 47 -23.07 -24.24 15.08
C ASN A 47 -24.38 -23.68 15.70
N ASP A 48 -25.25 -23.09 14.88
CA ASP A 48 -26.58 -23.67 14.59
C ASP A 48 -27.43 -22.78 13.66
N ASP A 49 -27.89 -23.45 12.60
CA ASP A 49 -29.16 -23.43 11.88
C ASP A 49 -29.75 -22.27 11.06
N ASP A 50 -30.33 -22.79 9.96
CA ASP A 50 -31.04 -22.26 8.81
C ASP A 50 -32.11 -21.17 9.02
N GLY A 51 -32.20 -20.30 8.01
CA GLY A 51 -33.31 -19.36 7.82
C GLY A 51 -33.38 -18.84 6.39
N SER A 52 -33.91 -19.67 5.48
CA SER A 52 -34.28 -19.27 4.11
C SER A 52 -35.37 -18.19 4.14
N GLY A 53 -34.98 -16.95 3.85
CA GLY A 53 -35.86 -15.81 3.61
C GLY A 53 -35.42 -15.09 2.35
N THR A 54 -36.11 -15.36 1.23
CA THR A 54 -35.86 -14.75 -0.07
C THR A 54 -36.29 -13.28 -0.05
N SER A 55 -35.41 -12.39 0.42
CA SER A 55 -35.51 -10.96 0.15
C SER A 55 -34.76 -10.67 -1.14
N THR A 56 -35.49 -10.40 -2.22
CA THR A 56 -34.95 -9.78 -3.43
C THR A 56 -34.50 -8.37 -3.06
N ALA A 57 -33.31 -8.25 -2.48
CA ALA A 57 -32.64 -6.99 -2.30
C ALA A 57 -32.30 -6.47 -3.70
N THR A 58 -33.00 -5.41 -4.11
CA THR A 58 -32.54 -4.53 -5.17
C THR A 58 -31.10 -4.18 -4.85
N VAL A 59 -30.17 -4.63 -5.70
CA VAL A 59 -28.78 -4.22 -5.64
C VAL A 59 -28.77 -2.72 -5.91
N THR A 60 -28.84 -1.93 -4.85
CA THR A 60 -28.42 -0.53 -4.89
C THR A 60 -26.95 -0.60 -5.29
N GLN A 61 -26.65 -0.26 -6.55
CA GLN A 61 -25.26 -0.04 -6.94
C GLN A 61 -24.65 0.92 -5.92
N ALA A 62 -23.57 0.47 -5.27
CA ALA A 62 -22.75 1.38 -4.49
C ALA A 62 -22.40 2.58 -5.39
N PRO A 63 -22.48 3.83 -4.88
CA PRO A 63 -22.11 4.99 -5.67
C PRO A 63 -20.75 4.73 -6.31
N SER A 64 -20.67 4.95 -7.63
CA SER A 64 -19.49 4.66 -8.43
C SER A 64 -18.25 5.15 -7.70
N THR A 65 -17.38 4.22 -7.33
CA THR A 65 -16.07 4.48 -6.72
C THR A 65 -15.10 4.96 -7.79
N ALA A 66 -15.54 5.88 -8.67
CA ALA A 66 -14.76 6.33 -9.80
C ALA A 66 -13.44 6.91 -9.28
N ILE A 67 -12.36 6.17 -9.54
CA ILE A 67 -11.01 6.57 -9.15
C ILE A 67 -10.39 7.31 -10.33
N THR A 68 -9.92 8.51 -10.07
CA THR A 68 -9.06 9.26 -10.98
C THR A 68 -7.64 9.28 -10.44
N TRP A 69 -6.67 9.00 -11.29
CA TRP A 69 -5.26 9.02 -10.92
C TRP A 69 -4.64 10.38 -11.23
N GLN A 70 -3.91 10.94 -10.27
CA GLN A 70 -3.18 12.19 -10.47
C GLN A 70 -1.72 12.04 -10.02
N VAL A 71 -0.82 12.67 -10.76
CA VAL A 71 0.60 12.72 -10.41
C VAL A 71 0.81 13.68 -9.24
N VAL A 72 1.40 13.18 -8.16
CA VAL A 72 1.77 13.94 -6.97
C VAL A 72 3.23 13.63 -6.65
N GLY A 73 4.11 14.59 -6.88
CA GLY A 73 5.56 14.39 -6.77
C GLY A 73 6.04 13.26 -7.70
N ARG A 74 6.58 12.19 -7.11
CA ARG A 74 7.10 11.01 -7.82
C ARG A 74 6.12 9.84 -7.89
N ALA A 75 4.89 10.00 -7.43
CA ALA A 75 3.88 8.93 -7.40
C ALA A 75 2.60 9.34 -8.15
N GLU A 76 1.81 8.35 -8.52
CA GLU A 76 0.42 8.54 -8.93
C GLU A 76 -0.50 8.14 -7.78
N LEU A 77 -1.37 9.06 -7.37
CA LEU A 77 -2.26 8.85 -6.24
C LEU A 77 -3.73 8.80 -6.70
N PRO A 78 -4.56 7.95 -6.07
CA PRO A 78 -5.97 7.82 -6.39
C PRO A 78 -6.82 8.91 -5.73
N PHE A 79 -7.73 9.51 -6.50
CA PHE A 79 -8.70 10.51 -6.07
C PHE A 79 -10.11 10.02 -6.38
N SER A 80 -11.08 10.42 -5.56
CA SER A 80 -12.49 10.14 -5.79
C SER A 80 -13.34 11.34 -5.38
N GLU A 81 -14.32 11.71 -6.21
CA GLU A 81 -15.29 12.74 -5.83
C GLU A 81 -16.13 12.31 -4.61
N ALA A 82 -16.46 11.02 -4.53
CA ALA A 82 -17.27 10.46 -3.46
C ALA A 82 -16.48 10.19 -2.18
N ALA A 83 -15.24 9.71 -2.30
CA ALA A 83 -14.44 9.27 -1.15
C ALA A 83 -13.32 10.24 -0.73
N GLY A 84 -13.00 11.23 -1.56
CA GLY A 84 -11.97 12.23 -1.32
C GLY A 84 -10.61 11.91 -1.97
N PRO A 85 -9.58 12.74 -1.73
CA PRO A 85 -9.67 13.99 -0.95
C PRO A 85 -10.54 15.04 -1.65
N ARG A 86 -11.24 15.86 -0.86
CA ARG A 86 -12.11 16.95 -1.37
C ARG A 86 -11.42 18.30 -1.39
N GLU A 87 -10.39 18.45 -0.58
CA GLU A 87 -9.64 19.70 -0.42
C GLU A 87 -8.14 19.41 -0.42
N LEU A 88 -7.38 20.32 -1.01
CA LEU A 88 -5.92 20.33 -0.95
C LEU A 88 -5.49 21.67 -0.37
N ASP A 89 -4.62 21.63 0.64
CA ASP A 89 -4.00 22.82 1.22
C ASP A 89 -2.49 22.59 1.25
N GLY A 90 -1.78 23.29 0.34
CA GLY A 90 -0.37 23.03 0.05
C GLY A 90 -0.14 21.56 -0.35
N VAL A 91 0.71 20.88 0.42
CA VAL A 91 1.02 19.45 0.22
C VAL A 91 0.04 18.51 0.92
N SER A 92 -0.83 19.04 1.77
CA SER A 92 -1.81 18.29 2.56
C SER A 92 -3.09 18.01 1.76
N ALA A 93 -3.75 16.89 2.05
CA ALA A 93 -5.01 16.49 1.41
C ALA A 93 -6.05 16.15 2.47
N TYR A 94 -7.23 16.74 2.38
CA TYR A 94 -8.27 16.69 3.41
C TYR A 94 -9.64 16.30 2.85
N GLY A 95 -10.57 16.06 3.76
CA GLY A 95 -11.98 15.86 3.46
C GLY A 95 -12.26 14.48 2.88
N PHE A 96 -11.57 13.46 3.40
CA PHE A 96 -11.86 12.07 3.06
C PHE A 96 -13.22 11.68 3.66
N ALA A 97 -14.00 10.88 2.93
CA ALA A 97 -15.31 10.45 3.40
C ALA A 97 -15.19 9.53 4.62
N HIS A 98 -16.11 9.65 5.58
CA HIS A 98 -16.22 8.74 6.71
C HIS A 98 -16.83 7.39 6.30
N THR A 99 -16.08 6.66 5.48
CA THR A 99 -16.44 5.38 4.86
C THR A 99 -15.18 4.53 4.71
N GLU A 100 -15.32 3.24 4.45
CA GLU A 100 -14.17 2.35 4.22
C GLU A 100 -13.28 2.84 3.07
N ILE A 101 -13.86 3.17 1.91
CA ILE A 101 -13.08 3.67 0.77
C ILE A 101 -12.42 5.01 1.10
N GLY A 102 -13.09 5.91 1.81
CA GLY A 102 -12.47 7.16 2.25
C GLY A 102 -11.26 6.91 3.17
N ALA A 103 -11.34 5.89 4.03
CA ALA A 103 -10.23 5.48 4.89
C ALA A 103 -9.06 4.88 4.08
N VAL A 104 -9.35 4.02 3.09
CA VAL A 104 -8.35 3.46 2.17
C VAL A 104 -7.62 4.57 1.40
N LEU A 105 -8.36 5.53 0.83
CA LEU A 105 -7.77 6.64 0.10
C LEU A 105 -6.96 7.55 1.02
N ALA A 106 -7.44 7.83 2.24
CA ALA A 106 -6.70 8.63 3.22
C ALA A 106 -5.38 7.95 3.62
N ALA A 107 -5.43 6.65 3.92
CA ALA A 107 -4.26 5.87 4.32
C ALA A 107 -3.15 5.93 3.25
N TRP A 108 -3.51 5.72 1.98
CA TRP A 108 -2.56 5.81 0.88
C TRP A 108 -2.09 7.24 0.60
N GLN A 109 -3.02 8.21 0.47
CA GLN A 109 -2.69 9.60 0.12
C GLN A 109 -1.80 10.27 1.17
N ILE A 110 -2.13 10.15 2.45
CA ILE A 110 -1.37 10.80 3.53
C ILE A 110 0.05 10.20 3.59
N ALA A 111 0.16 8.87 3.62
CA ALA A 111 1.45 8.19 3.69
C ALA A 111 2.33 8.52 2.47
N LEU A 112 1.80 8.44 1.26
CA LEU A 112 2.61 8.68 0.06
C LEU A 112 3.00 10.15 -0.09
N ARG A 113 2.15 11.10 0.31
CA ARG A 113 2.53 12.53 0.33
C ARG A 113 3.70 12.79 1.26
N LEU A 114 3.72 12.16 2.43
CA LEU A 114 4.87 12.19 3.34
C LEU A 114 6.14 11.62 2.66
N SER A 115 6.00 10.54 1.88
CA SER A 115 7.11 9.89 1.18
C SER A 115 7.65 10.66 -0.03
N VAL A 116 6.79 11.32 -0.82
CA VAL A 116 7.18 11.83 -2.15
C VAL A 116 7.23 13.36 -2.27
N LEU A 117 6.79 14.09 -1.25
CA LEU A 117 6.79 15.55 -1.24
C LEU A 117 7.77 16.10 -0.19
N SER A 118 8.23 17.33 -0.42
CA SER A 118 8.97 18.13 0.56
C SER A 118 8.04 19.10 1.29
N GLY A 119 8.49 19.66 2.41
CA GLY A 119 7.71 20.63 3.19
C GLY A 119 6.48 20.01 3.87
N THR A 120 6.60 18.78 4.34
CA THR A 120 5.49 17.96 4.85
C THR A 120 5.26 18.09 6.36
N ASP A 121 5.84 19.10 7.01
CA ASP A 121 5.70 19.32 8.45
C ASP A 121 4.24 19.49 8.88
N ASP A 122 3.45 20.22 8.08
CA ASP A 122 2.02 20.39 8.33
C ASP A 122 1.24 19.06 8.27
N ILE A 123 1.64 18.12 7.41
CA ILE A 123 1.00 16.80 7.33
C ILE A 123 1.28 16.03 8.62
N TYR A 124 2.53 16.07 9.12
CA TYR A 124 2.85 15.44 10.40
C TYR A 124 2.12 16.05 11.58
N GLU A 125 1.98 17.38 11.61
CA GLU A 125 1.31 18.08 12.71
C GLU A 125 -0.20 17.82 12.72
N ARG A 126 -0.84 17.78 11.54
CA ARG A 126 -2.31 17.80 11.42
C ARG A 126 -2.91 16.47 11.02
N GLN A 127 -2.17 15.60 10.35
CA GLN A 127 -2.70 14.39 9.72
C GLN A 127 -2.02 13.10 10.21
N VAL A 128 -1.02 13.20 11.08
CA VAL A 128 -0.37 12.04 11.70
C VAL A 128 -0.61 12.08 13.21
N VAL A 129 -1.02 10.95 13.78
CA VAL A 129 -1.25 10.77 15.21
C VAL A 129 -0.64 9.45 15.67
N GLY A 130 -0.59 9.25 16.98
CA GLY A 130 -0.15 7.99 17.58
C GLY A 130 0.99 8.16 18.57
N ASP A 131 1.61 7.03 18.90
CA ASP A 131 2.77 7.00 19.77
C ASP A 131 3.98 7.67 19.10
N ARG A 132 4.76 8.41 19.89
CA ARG A 132 5.91 9.17 19.37
C ARG A 132 6.96 8.27 18.74
N GLU A 133 7.24 7.11 19.33
CA GLU A 133 8.23 6.16 18.81
C GLU A 133 7.80 5.64 17.43
N ALA A 134 6.51 5.31 17.27
CA ALA A 134 5.97 4.86 15.98
C ALA A 134 6.00 5.98 14.91
N VAL A 135 5.69 7.22 15.29
CA VAL A 135 5.77 8.37 14.37
C VAL A 135 7.22 8.66 13.97
N ASP A 136 8.15 8.62 14.93
CA ASP A 136 9.58 8.84 14.68
C ASP A 136 10.17 7.71 13.80
N ALA A 137 9.78 6.45 14.03
CA ALA A 137 10.16 5.33 13.17
C ALA A 137 9.64 5.51 11.74
N PHE A 138 8.38 5.94 11.58
CA PHE A 138 7.82 6.23 10.26
C PHE A 138 8.56 7.37 9.54
N ARG A 139 8.94 8.43 10.27
CA ARG A 139 9.79 9.51 9.72
C ARG A 139 11.12 8.99 9.19
N VAL A 140 11.76 8.09 9.91
CA VAL A 140 13.01 7.45 9.49
C VAL A 140 12.77 6.64 8.21
N SER A 141 11.74 5.78 8.16
CA SER A 141 11.43 5.01 6.95
C SER A 141 11.14 5.90 5.73
N VAL A 142 10.44 7.03 5.92
CA VAL A 142 10.22 8.03 4.86
C VAL A 142 11.54 8.63 4.39
N ALA A 143 12.42 9.02 5.30
CA ALA A 143 13.72 9.61 4.96
C ALA A 143 14.63 8.61 4.24
N ASP A 144 14.67 7.36 4.69
CA ASP A 144 15.44 6.28 4.07
C ASP A 144 14.95 5.99 2.65
N LEU A 145 13.64 5.91 2.47
CA LEU A 145 13.03 5.76 1.15
C LEU A 145 13.45 6.92 0.23
N GLN A 146 13.31 8.16 0.68
CA GLN A 146 13.70 9.35 -0.10
C GLN A 146 15.18 9.36 -0.47
N ALA A 147 16.06 8.95 0.45
CA ALA A 147 17.50 8.87 0.22
C ALA A 147 17.89 7.74 -0.75
N SER A 148 17.09 6.67 -0.80
CA SER A 148 17.31 5.53 -1.70
C SER A 148 16.87 5.77 -3.14
N MET A 149 16.02 6.78 -3.40
CA MET A 149 15.46 7.02 -4.72
C MET A 149 16.44 7.69 -5.68
N GLU A 150 16.55 7.16 -6.90
CA GLU A 150 17.25 7.84 -7.99
C GLU A 150 16.53 9.14 -8.40
N PRO A 151 17.24 10.13 -8.97
CA PRO A 151 16.68 11.46 -9.26
C PRO A 151 15.38 11.47 -10.08
N ASP A 152 15.27 10.58 -11.06
CA ASP A 152 14.15 10.43 -11.99
C ASP A 152 13.26 9.21 -11.69
N GLN A 153 13.54 8.47 -10.62
CA GLN A 153 12.74 7.32 -10.22
C GLN A 153 11.32 7.74 -9.85
N ARG A 154 10.34 7.03 -10.43
CA ARG A 154 8.94 7.09 -10.03
C ARG A 154 8.60 5.91 -9.15
N LEU A 155 7.71 6.13 -8.18
CA LEU A 155 7.15 5.03 -7.41
C LEU A 155 6.13 4.26 -8.27
N PRO A 156 6.10 2.92 -8.15
CA PRO A 156 5.08 2.12 -8.79
C PRO A 156 3.69 2.53 -8.30
N ARG A 157 2.71 2.48 -9.21
CA ARG A 157 1.30 2.70 -8.86
C ARG A 157 0.79 1.52 -8.04
N VAL A 158 0.08 1.78 -6.94
CA VAL A 158 -0.61 0.73 -6.19
C VAL A 158 -1.69 0.07 -7.05
N VAL A 159 -1.75 -1.26 -7.02
CA VAL A 159 -2.65 -2.02 -7.91
C VAL A 159 -3.86 -2.60 -7.22
N ALA A 160 -3.74 -2.91 -5.93
CA ALA A 160 -4.84 -3.49 -5.16
C ALA A 160 -4.74 -3.10 -3.70
N TRP A 161 -5.85 -3.28 -2.98
CA TRP A 161 -5.91 -3.14 -1.54
C TRP A 161 -6.77 -4.24 -0.93
N ARG A 162 -6.60 -4.51 0.35
CA ARG A 162 -7.52 -5.33 1.14
C ARG A 162 -7.56 -4.85 2.59
N PRO A 163 -8.69 -5.04 3.30
CA PRO A 163 -8.73 -4.76 4.73
C PRO A 163 -7.81 -5.74 5.47
N ALA A 164 -6.82 -5.21 6.20
CA ALA A 164 -6.02 -5.99 7.14
C ALA A 164 -6.82 -6.34 8.41
N ARG A 165 -7.86 -5.55 8.68
CA ARG A 165 -8.82 -5.70 9.77
C ARG A 165 -10.20 -5.27 9.29
N PRO A 166 -11.29 -5.80 9.87
CA PRO A 166 -12.63 -5.28 9.58
C PRO A 166 -12.69 -3.77 9.77
N TYR A 167 -13.25 -3.07 8.78
CA TYR A 167 -13.49 -1.65 8.85
C TYR A 167 -14.33 -1.29 10.08
N SER A 168 -14.04 -0.13 10.67
CA SER A 168 -14.89 0.50 11.68
C SER A 168 -14.96 2.00 11.46
N ASP A 169 -15.99 2.62 12.02
CA ASP A 169 -16.15 4.08 11.99
C ASP A 169 -15.04 4.82 12.77
N TYR A 170 -14.14 4.13 13.46
CA TYR A 170 -13.08 4.78 14.24
C TYR A 170 -11.68 4.52 13.70
N ALA A 171 -11.48 3.39 13.03
CA ALA A 171 -10.19 2.96 12.54
C ALA A 171 -10.33 2.03 11.33
N ALA A 172 -9.36 2.13 10.42
CA ALA A 172 -9.18 1.22 9.31
C ALA A 172 -7.70 0.86 9.17
N SER A 173 -7.41 -0.36 8.73
CA SER A 173 -6.06 -0.84 8.44
C SER A 173 -6.09 -1.57 7.12
N THR A 174 -5.24 -1.15 6.19
CA THR A 174 -5.30 -1.56 4.79
C THR A 174 -3.95 -2.07 4.35
N ASP A 175 -3.93 -3.28 3.80
CA ASP A 175 -2.80 -3.81 3.04
C ASP A 175 -2.92 -3.32 1.59
N PHE A 176 -1.83 -2.80 1.03
CA PHE A 176 -1.73 -2.30 -0.33
C PHE A 176 -0.73 -3.14 -1.12
N ALA A 177 -1.12 -3.62 -2.29
CA ALA A 177 -0.25 -4.33 -3.20
C ALA A 177 0.41 -3.34 -4.18
N VAL A 178 1.74 -3.27 -4.13
CA VAL A 178 2.56 -2.40 -4.97
C VAL A 178 3.46 -3.27 -5.85
N PRO A 179 3.45 -3.10 -7.18
CA PRO A 179 4.35 -3.84 -8.06
C PRO A 179 5.81 -3.66 -7.66
N THR A 180 6.58 -4.75 -7.73
CA THR A 180 8.04 -4.70 -7.63
C THR A 180 8.65 -4.49 -9.03
N ASP A 181 9.98 -4.41 -9.13
CA ASP A 181 10.68 -4.47 -10.42
C ASP A 181 10.54 -5.84 -11.11
N SER A 182 10.07 -6.86 -10.37
CA SER A 182 9.68 -8.16 -10.91
C SER A 182 8.19 -8.15 -11.26
N ASP A 183 7.85 -8.59 -12.47
CA ASP A 183 6.47 -8.66 -12.93
C ASP A 183 5.62 -9.71 -12.17
N ASP A 184 6.27 -10.65 -11.50
CA ASP A 184 5.64 -11.82 -10.85
C ASP A 184 5.34 -11.62 -9.36
N ALA A 185 5.74 -10.49 -8.77
CA ALA A 185 5.63 -10.24 -7.33
C ALA A 185 5.17 -8.81 -7.01
N VAL A 186 4.45 -8.68 -5.91
CA VAL A 186 4.08 -7.40 -5.31
C VAL A 186 4.61 -7.32 -3.89
N THR A 187 5.03 -6.14 -3.49
CA THR A 187 5.26 -5.83 -2.07
C THR A 187 3.93 -5.45 -1.44
N VAL A 188 3.68 -5.94 -0.24
CA VAL A 188 2.52 -5.55 0.56
C VAL A 188 2.94 -4.53 1.61
N ILE A 189 2.28 -3.37 1.59
CA ILE A 189 2.53 -2.30 2.57
C ILE A 189 1.24 -2.07 3.36
N ARG A 190 1.35 -1.93 4.68
CA ARG A 190 0.19 -1.65 5.53
C ARG A 190 0.19 -0.20 5.99
N PHE A 191 -0.95 0.46 5.84
CA PHE A 191 -1.21 1.74 6.49
C PHE A 191 -2.52 1.69 7.27
N SER A 192 -2.50 2.35 8.42
CA SER A 192 -3.64 2.42 9.33
C SER A 192 -4.02 3.87 9.57
N VAL A 193 -5.32 4.13 9.59
CA VAL A 193 -5.88 5.45 9.85
C VAL A 193 -6.92 5.40 10.96
N VAL A 194 -7.10 6.53 11.64
CA VAL A 194 -8.13 6.75 12.66
C VAL A 194 -8.96 7.97 12.35
N TRP A 195 -10.26 7.90 12.66
CA TRP A 195 -11.18 9.01 12.43
C TRP A 195 -11.15 9.96 13.63
N ILE A 196 -10.54 11.15 13.46
CA ILE A 196 -10.39 12.14 14.53
C ILE A 196 -10.59 13.54 13.96
N GLY A 197 -11.45 14.32 14.61
CA GLY A 197 -11.62 15.74 14.28
C GLY A 197 -12.24 15.96 12.89
N GLY A 198 -13.08 15.02 12.44
CA GLY A 198 -13.83 15.13 11.18
C GLY A 198 -13.07 14.67 9.93
N ASP A 199 -11.91 14.05 10.09
CA ASP A 199 -11.16 13.46 8.97
C ASP A 199 -10.38 12.21 9.41
N TRP A 200 -9.88 11.44 8.43
CA TRP A 200 -8.96 10.35 8.67
C TRP A 200 -7.54 10.87 8.90
N LYS A 201 -6.87 10.34 9.92
CA LYS A 201 -5.47 10.63 10.24
C LYS A 201 -4.65 9.35 10.19
N LEU A 202 -3.46 9.41 9.60
CA LEU A 202 -2.51 8.29 9.59
C LEU A 202 -2.05 8.02 11.02
N GLN A 203 -2.05 6.74 11.41
CA GLN A 203 -1.50 6.29 12.68
C GLN A 203 -0.49 5.17 12.45
N PRO A 204 0.81 5.51 12.33
CA PRO A 204 1.87 4.53 12.15
C PRO A 204 1.88 3.47 13.27
N GLY A 205 2.20 2.23 12.91
CA GLY A 205 2.28 1.09 13.84
C GLY A 205 0.94 0.61 14.41
N LEU A 206 -0.18 1.29 14.13
CA LEU A 206 -1.50 0.81 14.56
C LEU A 206 -1.81 -0.52 13.86
N TYR A 207 -1.98 -1.58 14.66
CA TYR A 207 -2.18 -2.97 14.24
C TYR A 207 -0.96 -3.67 13.58
N GLY A 208 0.24 -3.13 13.80
CA GLY A 208 1.49 -3.72 13.34
C GLY A 208 1.68 -3.64 11.82
N ASP A 209 2.70 -4.34 11.34
CA ASP A 209 3.15 -4.24 9.94
C ASP A 209 2.50 -5.27 9.02
N ALA A 210 2.59 -5.02 7.71
CA ALA A 210 2.27 -6.01 6.69
C ALA A 210 3.14 -7.27 6.82
N PRO A 211 2.73 -8.40 6.21
CA PRO A 211 3.62 -9.54 6.02
C PRO A 211 4.94 -9.11 5.38
N ALA A 212 6.03 -9.70 5.87
CA ALA A 212 7.40 -9.36 5.50
C ALA A 212 7.77 -9.66 4.04
N ASP A 213 7.18 -10.72 3.49
CA ASP A 213 7.59 -11.30 2.23
C ASP A 213 6.78 -10.70 1.06
N ASP A 214 7.43 -10.58 -0.10
CA ASP A 214 6.73 -10.28 -1.33
C ASP A 214 5.69 -11.37 -1.63
N VAL A 215 4.53 -10.94 -2.11
CA VAL A 215 3.40 -11.82 -2.44
C VAL A 215 3.42 -12.08 -3.94
N PRO A 216 3.28 -13.34 -4.39
CA PRO A 216 3.14 -13.64 -5.82
C PRO A 216 1.96 -12.85 -6.41
N ARG A 217 2.19 -12.19 -7.55
CA ARG A 217 1.16 -11.36 -8.21
C ARG A 217 -0.11 -12.17 -8.53
N ALA A 218 0.03 -13.46 -8.80
CA ALA A 218 -1.08 -14.37 -9.05
C ALA A 218 -2.05 -14.51 -7.84
N GLU A 219 -1.60 -14.19 -6.63
CA GLU A 219 -2.43 -14.20 -5.41
C GLU A 219 -3.22 -12.90 -5.20
N ILE A 220 -2.97 -11.88 -6.03
CA ILE A 220 -3.73 -10.62 -6.02
C ILE A 220 -5.04 -10.82 -6.78
N SER A 221 -6.00 -11.44 -6.09
CA SER A 221 -7.31 -11.79 -6.63
C SER A 221 -8.43 -11.52 -5.62
N ALA A 222 -9.67 -11.42 -6.12
CA ALA A 222 -10.85 -11.28 -5.27
C ALA A 222 -11.04 -12.46 -4.30
N GLU A 223 -10.63 -13.67 -4.70
CA GLU A 223 -10.64 -14.86 -3.83
C GLU A 223 -9.64 -14.71 -2.67
N GLY A 224 -8.52 -14.03 -2.90
CA GLY A 224 -7.56 -13.63 -1.87
C GLY A 224 -7.98 -12.41 -1.04
N GLY A 225 -9.21 -11.92 -1.22
CA GLY A 225 -9.74 -10.73 -0.55
C GLY A 225 -9.22 -9.41 -1.09
N TRP A 226 -8.55 -9.41 -2.25
CA TRP A 226 -8.02 -8.20 -2.86
C TRP A 226 -9.06 -7.48 -3.72
N HIS A 227 -9.11 -6.16 -3.55
CA HIS A 227 -9.86 -5.24 -4.36
C HIS A 227 -8.89 -4.51 -5.30
N LEU A 228 -9.06 -4.69 -6.60
CA LEU A 228 -8.26 -3.99 -7.59
C LEU A 228 -8.66 -2.51 -7.64
N PHE A 229 -7.67 -1.62 -7.74
CA PHE A 229 -7.97 -0.25 -8.13
C PHE A 229 -8.33 -0.20 -9.62
N GLU A 230 -9.32 0.63 -9.96
CA GLU A 230 -9.70 0.82 -11.35
C GLU A 230 -8.52 1.41 -12.16
N GLY A 231 -8.21 0.79 -13.30
CA GLY A 231 -7.10 1.20 -14.16
C GLY A 231 -5.69 0.82 -13.67
N ALA A 232 -5.57 -0.13 -12.73
CA ALA A 232 -4.30 -0.57 -12.16
C ALA A 232 -3.53 -1.63 -12.98
N LEU A 233 -4.21 -2.40 -13.84
CA LEU A 233 -3.62 -3.45 -14.65
C LEU A 233 -3.84 -3.11 -16.13
N GLN A 234 -2.93 -2.35 -16.74
CA GLN A 234 -2.83 -2.20 -18.20
C GLN A 234 -1.48 -2.71 -18.66
#